data_AF-A0A844FSQ8-F1
#
_entry.id   AF-A0A844FSQ8-F1
#
_cell.length_a   1.000
_cell.length_b   1.000
_cell.length_c   1.000
_cell.angle_alpha   90.00
_cell.angle_beta   90.00
_cell.angle_gamma   90.00
#
_symmetry.space_group_name_H-M   'P 1'
#
loop_
_entity.id
_entity.type
_entity.pdbx_description
1 polymer ?
#
loop_
_entity_poly.entity_id
_entity_poly.type
_entity_poly.pdbx_seq_one_letter_code
_entity_poly.pdbx_strand_id
1 'polypeptide(L)'
;MKKLTDTDKLSDGTGFRKELIDEVKKYTIEKHLYIDDSVFEYNTLVALSWQRLAEGKIEKRDITLLEHEYYKMTMKKIHPEWNHMQAHKVSAK
;
A
#
# COMPACT_ATOMS: atom_id res chain seq x y z
N MET A 1 24.36 12.33 -10.54
CA MET A 1 23.61 11.80 -9.37
C MET A 1 22.56 10.84 -9.90
N LYS A 2 22.65 9.54 -9.57
CA LYS A 2 21.61 8.56 -9.91
C LYS A 2 20.36 8.93 -9.10
N LYS A 3 19.24 9.30 -9.73
CA LYS A 3 17.97 9.49 -9.00
C LYS A 3 17.60 8.14 -8.39
N LEU A 4 17.70 8.01 -7.07
CA LEU A 4 17.12 6.89 -6.35
C LEU A 4 15.61 6.92 -6.60
N THR A 5 15.06 5.78 -6.99
CA THR A 5 13.60 5.64 -7.14
C THR A 5 12.95 5.77 -5.76
N ASP A 6 11.70 6.22 -5.70
CA ASP A 6 10.94 6.35 -4.44
C ASP A 6 11.06 5.08 -3.58
N THR A 7 11.05 3.92 -4.24
CA THR A 7 11.15 2.60 -3.63
C THR A 7 12.53 2.30 -3.02
N ASP A 8 13.62 2.86 -3.56
CA ASP A 8 14.97 2.68 -2.99
C ASP A 8 15.09 3.40 -1.63
N LYS A 9 14.57 4.63 -1.54
CA LYS A 9 14.55 5.40 -0.28
C LYS A 9 13.63 4.76 0.76
N LEU A 10 12.55 4.14 0.31
CA LEU A 10 11.61 3.45 1.16
C LEU A 10 12.17 2.17 1.76
N SER A 11 12.95 1.41 0.99
CA SER A 11 13.61 0.21 1.48
C SER A 11 14.51 0.52 2.67
N ASP A 12 15.29 1.60 2.58
CA ASP A 12 16.21 2.03 3.64
C ASP A 12 15.48 2.60 4.87
N GLY A 13 14.37 3.32 4.66
CA GLY A 13 13.62 3.99 5.74
C GLY A 13 12.62 3.10 6.48
N THR A 14 12.21 1.97 5.90
CA THR A 14 11.16 1.10 6.47
C THR A 14 11.64 -0.31 6.83
N GLY A 15 12.77 -0.75 6.28
CA GLY A 15 13.25 -2.14 6.42
C GLY A 15 12.49 -3.15 5.54
N PHE A 16 11.49 -2.72 4.76
CA PHE A 16 10.84 -3.57 3.76
C PHE A 16 11.70 -3.69 2.51
N ARG A 17 11.65 -4.86 1.86
CA ARG A 17 12.31 -5.04 0.55
C ARG A 17 11.63 -4.17 -0.51
N LYS A 18 12.42 -3.59 -1.40
CA LYS A 18 11.97 -2.78 -2.53
C LYS A 18 10.84 -3.46 -3.33
N GLU A 19 11.02 -4.73 -3.67
CA GLU A 19 10.07 -5.50 -4.47
C GLU A 19 8.70 -5.62 -3.78
N LEU A 20 8.71 -5.68 -2.44
CA LEU A 20 7.50 -5.72 -1.64
C LEU A 20 6.76 -4.38 -1.70
N ILE A 21 7.48 -3.27 -1.56
CA ILE A 21 6.91 -1.93 -1.62
C ILE A 21 6.28 -1.68 -2.99
N ASP A 22 6.96 -2.08 -4.08
CA ASP A 22 6.42 -1.95 -5.44
C ASP A 22 5.16 -2.80 -5.63
N GLU A 23 5.12 -4.02 -5.09
CA GLU A 23 3.95 -4.90 -5.17
C GLU A 23 2.76 -4.32 -4.39
N VAL A 24 3.00 -3.86 -3.16
CA VAL A 24 1.99 -3.21 -2.32
C VAL A 24 1.48 -1.92 -2.95
N LYS A 25 2.37 -1.11 -3.55
CA LYS A 25 2.00 0.13 -4.26
C LYS A 25 1.10 -0.17 -5.46
N LYS A 26 1.49 -1.14 -6.29
CA LYS A 26 0.69 -1.60 -7.42
C LYS A 26 -0.69 -2.08 -6.96
N TYR A 27 -0.73 -2.95 -5.94
CA TYR A 27 -1.98 -3.44 -5.36
C TYR A 27 -2.87 -2.29 -4.86
N THR A 28 -2.29 -1.33 -4.13
CA THR A 28 -3.03 -0.19 -3.57
C THR A 28 -3.61 0.69 -4.69
N ILE A 29 -2.82 1.00 -5.71
CA ILE A 29 -3.24 1.81 -6.85
C ILE A 29 -4.34 1.10 -7.66
N GLU A 30 -4.16 -0.19 -8.01
CA GLU A 30 -5.16 -0.97 -8.74
C GLU A 30 -6.49 -1.06 -7.97
N LYS A 31 -6.44 -1.16 -6.63
CA LYS A 31 -7.63 -1.22 -5.77
C LYS A 31 -8.37 0.12 -5.68
N HIS A 32 -7.66 1.24 -5.64
CA HIS A 32 -8.27 2.56 -5.56
C HIS A 32 -8.68 3.09 -6.94
N LEU A 33 -8.07 2.62 -8.04
CA LEU A 33 -8.47 2.92 -9.42
C LEU A 33 -9.72 2.14 -9.84
N TYR A 34 -9.89 0.90 -9.36
CA TYR A 34 -10.99 0.01 -9.74
C TYR A 34 -11.70 -0.52 -8.50
N ILE A 35 -12.73 0.19 -8.05
CA ILE A 35 -13.79 -0.38 -7.22
C ILE A 35 -15.03 -0.44 -8.12
N ASP A 36 -15.30 -1.62 -8.66
CA ASP A 36 -16.60 -2.06 -9.22
C ASP A 36 -17.47 -0.92 -9.80
N ASP A 37 -17.09 -0.46 -11.00
CA ASP A 37 -17.84 0.46 -11.89
C ASP A 37 -18.53 1.71 -11.28
N SER A 38 -18.24 2.11 -10.04
CA SER A 38 -19.05 3.16 -9.41
C SER A 38 -18.45 3.98 -8.27
N VAL A 39 -17.31 3.62 -7.65
CA VAL A 39 -16.75 4.45 -6.57
C VAL A 39 -15.22 4.51 -6.62
N PHE A 40 -14.66 5.60 -7.15
CA PHE A 40 -13.27 5.95 -6.85
C PHE A 40 -13.21 6.43 -5.40
N GLU A 41 -12.90 5.54 -4.46
CA GLU A 41 -12.73 5.92 -3.06
C GLU A 41 -11.38 6.64 -2.92
N TYR A 42 -11.38 7.95 -3.20
CA TYR A 42 -10.21 8.81 -3.06
C TYR A 42 -9.90 8.97 -1.57
N ASN A 43 -9.19 8.01 -1.00
CA ASN A 43 -8.71 8.12 0.36
C ASN A 43 -7.49 9.06 0.39
N THR A 44 -7.74 10.33 0.68
CA THR A 44 -6.72 11.39 0.78
C THR A 44 -5.60 11.04 1.76
N LEU A 45 -5.88 10.25 2.80
CA LEU A 45 -4.87 9.81 3.77
C LEU A 45 -3.94 8.76 3.16
N VAL A 46 -4.47 7.84 2.36
CA VAL A 46 -3.66 6.86 1.61
C VAL A 46 -2.76 7.58 0.62
N ALA A 47 -3.29 8.54 -0.14
CA ALA A 47 -2.51 9.33 -1.09
C ALA A 47 -1.40 10.14 -0.41
N LEU A 48 -1.72 10.83 0.69
CA LEU A 48 -0.75 11.61 1.46
C LEU A 48 0.33 10.70 2.08
N SER A 49 -0.04 9.51 2.51
CA SER A 49 0.90 8.53 3.04
C SER A 49 1.89 8.08 1.97
N TRP A 50 1.40 7.72 0.77
CA TRP A 50 2.28 7.39 -0.36
C TRP A 50 3.19 8.55 -0.78
N GLN A 51 2.71 9.80 -0.70
CA GLN A 51 3.53 10.97 -0.95
C GLN A 51 4.68 11.08 0.05
N ARG A 52 4.41 10.94 1.35
CA ARG A 52 5.45 11.00 2.40
C ARG A 52 6.45 9.87 2.29
N LEU A 53 5.97 8.68 1.95
CA LEU A 53 6.79 7.52 1.66
C LEU A 53 7.77 7.84 0.51
N ALA A 54 7.27 8.38 -0.62
CA ALA A 54 8.11 8.77 -1.75
C ALA A 54 9.11 9.90 -1.42
N GLU A 55 8.70 10.87 -0.59
CA GLU A 55 9.54 11.99 -0.16
C GLU A 55 10.56 11.61 0.92
N GLY A 56 10.47 10.41 1.49
CA GLY A 56 11.29 9.98 2.65
C GLY A 56 10.91 10.68 3.96
N LYS A 57 9.75 11.33 4.02
CA LYS A 57 9.22 12.00 5.23
C LYS A 57 8.32 11.04 6.01
N ILE A 58 8.83 9.84 6.25
CA ILE A 58 8.06 8.69 6.73
C ILE A 58 7.58 8.93 8.16
N GLU A 59 6.27 8.79 8.37
CA GLU A 59 5.65 8.80 9.70
C GLU A 59 5.20 7.40 10.10
N LYS A 60 4.98 7.17 11.40
CA LYS A 60 4.52 5.88 11.94
C LYS A 60 3.25 5.37 11.23
N ARG A 61 2.30 6.26 10.94
CA ARG A 61 1.06 5.90 10.23
C ARG A 61 1.30 5.40 8.80
N ASP A 62 2.39 5.81 8.17
CA ASP A 62 2.71 5.39 6.81
C ASP A 62 3.24 3.96 6.80
N ILE A 63 3.99 3.57 7.83
CA ILE A 63 4.37 2.17 8.08
C ILE A 63 3.14 1.32 8.33
N THR A 64 2.23 1.78 9.20
CA THR A 64 0.97 1.06 9.46
C THR A 64 0.12 0.89 8.21
N LEU A 65 0.07 1.89 7.33
CA LEU A 65 -0.60 1.75 6.04
C LEU A 65 0.06 0.67 5.18
N LEU A 66 1.39 0.68 5.05
CA LEU A 66 2.12 -0.33 4.28
C LEU A 66 1.86 -1.74 4.81
N GLU A 67 1.91 -1.93 6.13
CA GLU A 67 1.60 -3.20 6.79
C GLU A 67 0.16 -3.65 6.51
N HIS A 68 -0.81 -2.73 6.61
CA HIS A 68 -2.21 -3.01 6.34
C HIS A 68 -2.47 -3.44 4.90
N GLU A 69 -1.91 -2.71 3.92
CA GLU A 69 -2.05 -3.05 2.50
C GLU A 69 -1.31 -4.35 2.16
N TYR A 70 -0.13 -4.58 2.74
CA TYR A 70 0.61 -5.83 2.58
C TYR A 70 -0.17 -7.04 3.14
N TYR A 71 -0.74 -6.91 4.33
CA TYR A 71 -1.51 -7.98 4.95
C TYR A 71 -2.80 -8.26 4.15
N LYS A 72 -3.52 -7.23 3.69
CA LYS A 72 -4.66 -7.39 2.77
C LYS A 72 -4.27 -8.13 1.50
N MET A 73 -3.20 -7.71 0.84
CA MET A 73 -2.71 -8.33 -0.39
C MET A 73 -2.36 -9.81 -0.16
N THR A 74 -1.69 -10.11 0.94
CA THR A 74 -1.31 -11.48 1.32
C THR A 74 -2.54 -12.35 1.59
N MET A 75 -3.52 -11.83 2.33
CA MET A 75 -4.78 -12.53 2.59
C MET A 75 -5.55 -12.82 1.29
N LYS A 76 -5.57 -11.88 0.33
CA LYS A 76 -6.19 -12.11 -0.99
C LYS A 76 -5.46 -13.17 -1.82
N LYS A 77 -4.15 -13.33 -1.66
CA LYS A 77 -3.39 -14.42 -2.32
C LYS A 77 -3.70 -15.77 -1.69
N ILE A 78 -3.87 -15.82 -0.37
CA ILE A 78 -4.20 -17.04 0.37
C ILE A 78 -5.68 -17.43 0.17
N HIS A 79 -6.57 -16.43 0.07
CA HIS A 79 -8.01 -16.57 -0.08
C HIS A 79 -8.50 -15.81 -1.33
N PRO A 80 -8.29 -16.36 -2.54
CA PRO A 80 -8.70 -15.71 -3.79
C PRO A 80 -10.21 -15.43 -3.88
N GLU A 81 -11.01 -16.19 -3.14
CA GLU A 81 -12.47 -16.04 -3.05
C GLU A 81 -12.91 -14.83 -2.22
N TRP A 82 -12.02 -14.23 -1.43
CA TRP A 82 -12.37 -13.07 -0.61
C TRP A 82 -12.52 -11.81 -1.45
N ASN A 83 -13.66 -11.14 -1.27
CA ASN A 83 -13.86 -9.79 -1.77
C ASN A 83 -13.03 -8.78 -0.95
N HIS A 84 -12.94 -7.55 -1.46
CA HIS A 84 -12.14 -6.50 -0.83
C HIS A 84 -12.52 -6.25 0.63
N MET A 85 -13.82 -6.23 0.93
CA MET A 85 -14.33 -5.93 2.28
C MET A 85 -13.99 -7.04 3.28
N GLN A 86 -14.00 -8.31 2.85
CA GLN A 86 -13.59 -9.43 3.67
C GLN A 86 -12.11 -9.34 4.04
N ALA A 87 -11.24 -9.07 3.06
CA ALA A 87 -9.82 -8.85 3.30
C ALA A 87 -9.59 -7.62 4.20
N HIS A 88 -10.29 -6.50 3.97
CA HIS A 88 -10.16 -5.30 4.78
C HIS A 88 -10.51 -5.53 6.25
N LYS A 89 -11.60 -6.25 6.54
CA LYS A 89 -12.06 -6.52 7.90
C LYS A 89 -11.04 -7.30 8.74
N VAL A 90 -10.28 -8.22 8.13
CA VAL A 90 -9.27 -8.99 8.87
C VAL A 90 -7.96 -8.22 9.06
N SER A 91 -7.71 -7.24 8.19
CA SER A 91 -6.49 -6.43 8.23
C SER A 91 -6.61 -5.19 9.11
N ALA A 92 -7.83 -4.71 9.37
CA ALA A 92 -8.09 -3.54 10.21
C ALA A 92 -8.03 -3.82 11.73
N LYS A 93 -7.27 -4.86 12.13
CA LYS A 93 -7.16 -5.33 13.52
C LYS A 93 -5.90 -4.82 14.21
#